data_AF-A0A2G0E6F4-F1
#
_entry.id   AF-A0A2G0E6F4-F1
#
_cell.length_a   1.000
_cell.length_b   1.000
_cell.length_c   1.000
_cell.angle_alpha   90.00
_cell.angle_beta   90.00
_cell.angle_gamma   90.00
#
_symmetry.space_group_name_H-M   'P 1'
#
loop_
_entity.id
_entity.type
_entity.pdbx_description
1 polymer ?
#
loop_
_entity_poly.entity_id
_entity_poly.type
_entity_poly.pdbx_seq_one_letter_code
_entity_poly.pdbx_strand_id
1 'polypeptide(L)'
;IYVSMTEWNLYSQPVFVGLDNFRTLLWDTDSIYHTQFINGFKNTMLFALLSVPLCIVIPLGLAAALSAKPRLARFFQSILYLPTLFAISAVMIIWGFLLSLSFGPIKELFGFDVHLTGTQPWAWLAIVAVTIWWTAGGNLIIYTAALSNVSRELLEAAE
;
A
#
# COMPACT_ATOMS: atom_id res chain seq x y z
N ILE A 1 -6.59 18.52 -19.04
CA ILE A 1 -6.33 18.58 -20.50
C ILE A 1 -5.64 19.89 -20.89
N TYR A 2 -6.19 21.06 -20.54
CA TYR A 2 -5.52 22.34 -20.84
C TYR A 2 -4.12 22.43 -20.21
N VAL A 3 -4.00 22.18 -18.90
CA VAL A 3 -2.71 22.24 -18.18
C VAL A 3 -1.66 21.28 -18.75
N SER A 4 -2.05 20.07 -19.15
CA SER A 4 -1.12 19.09 -19.74
C SER A 4 -0.61 19.50 -21.12
N MET A 5 -1.31 20.39 -21.82
CA MET A 5 -0.92 20.92 -23.14
C MET A 5 -0.22 22.29 -23.04
N THR A 6 0.05 22.75 -21.81
CA THR A 6 0.70 24.03 -21.55
C THR A 6 1.98 23.82 -20.77
N GLU A 7 3.02 24.58 -21.08
CA GLU A 7 4.16 24.76 -20.18
C GLU A 7 3.74 25.78 -19.11
N TRP A 8 3.60 25.30 -17.88
CA TRP A 8 3.15 26.14 -16.78
C TRP A 8 3.84 25.76 -15.47
N ASN A 9 4.54 26.72 -14.88
CA ASN A 9 5.26 26.57 -13.61
C ASN A 9 4.47 27.10 -12.40
N LEU A 10 3.15 27.30 -12.53
CA LEU A 10 2.25 27.89 -11.53
C LEU A 10 2.46 29.38 -11.19
N TYR A 11 3.56 30.00 -11.64
CA TYR A 11 3.89 31.41 -11.39
C TYR A 11 3.75 32.29 -12.64
N SER A 12 4.16 31.80 -13.81
CA SER A 12 4.06 32.52 -15.09
C SER A 12 2.71 32.28 -15.78
N GLN A 13 2.40 33.08 -16.79
CA GLN A 13 1.27 32.77 -17.66
C GLN A 13 1.53 31.44 -18.41
N PRO A 14 0.53 30.55 -18.52
CA PRO A 14 0.69 29.28 -19.20
C PRO A 14 0.91 29.47 -20.70
N VAL A 15 1.92 28.81 -21.26
CA VAL A 15 2.22 28.84 -22.70
C VAL A 15 1.73 27.55 -23.34
N PHE A 16 0.92 27.62 -24.40
CA PHE A 16 0.43 26.42 -25.09
C PHE A 16 1.55 25.76 -25.91
N VAL A 17 1.89 24.52 -25.57
CA VAL A 17 2.95 23.71 -26.21
C VAL A 17 2.42 22.45 -26.89
N GLY A 18 1.09 22.28 -26.97
CA GLY A 18 0.47 21.14 -27.62
C GLY A 18 0.79 19.82 -26.91
N LEU A 19 1.46 18.89 -27.61
CA LEU A 19 1.81 17.56 -27.07
C LEU A 19 3.27 17.44 -26.61
N ASP A 20 4.02 18.54 -26.58
CA ASP A 20 5.47 18.48 -26.31
C ASP A 20 5.78 17.94 -24.91
N ASN A 21 4.94 18.25 -23.90
CA ASN A 21 5.04 17.66 -22.56
C ASN A 21 5.00 16.12 -22.57
N PHE A 22 4.12 15.53 -23.39
CA PHE A 22 4.04 14.07 -23.54
C PHE A 22 5.23 13.53 -24.31
N ARG A 23 5.73 14.30 -25.29
CA ARG A 23 6.91 13.92 -26.07
C ARG A 23 8.14 13.79 -25.16
N THR A 24 8.38 14.82 -24.36
CA THR A 24 9.47 14.88 -23.39
C THR A 24 9.33 13.80 -22.31
N LEU A 25 8.11 13.48 -21.88
CA LEU A 25 7.89 12.45 -20.85
C LEU A 25 8.10 11.03 -21.38
N LEU A 26 7.65 10.73 -22.61
CA LEU A 26 7.58 9.35 -23.13
C LEU A 26 8.75 8.96 -24.04
N TRP A 27 9.35 9.89 -24.77
CA TRP A 27 10.33 9.57 -25.83
C TRP A 27 11.67 10.29 -25.70
N ASP A 28 11.81 11.32 -24.87
CA ASP A 28 13.08 12.02 -24.68
C ASP A 28 13.92 11.34 -23.58
N THR A 29 14.79 10.41 -23.98
CA THR A 29 15.62 9.62 -23.04
C THR A 29 16.65 10.45 -22.27
N ASP A 30 17.05 11.61 -22.79
CA ASP A 30 18.02 12.50 -22.16
C ASP A 30 17.36 13.41 -21.12
N SER A 31 16.03 13.50 -21.13
CA SER A 31 15.26 14.29 -20.19
C SER A 31 15.21 13.66 -18.79
N ILE A 32 15.40 14.52 -17.77
CA ILE A 32 15.18 14.14 -16.37
C ILE A 32 13.74 13.69 -16.12
N TYR A 33 12.77 14.26 -16.85
CA TYR A 33 11.35 13.95 -16.68
C TYR A 33 11.02 12.54 -17.17
N HIS A 34 11.60 12.13 -18.31
CA HIS A 34 11.49 10.77 -18.80
C HIS A 34 12.08 9.76 -17.82
N THR A 35 13.31 10.02 -17.34
CA THR A 35 13.98 9.14 -16.40
C THR A 35 13.19 8.98 -15.09
N GLN A 36 12.69 10.09 -14.53
CA GLN A 36 11.86 10.06 -13.32
C GLN A 36 10.53 9.34 -13.55
N PHE A 37 9.89 9.55 -14.70
CA PHE A 37 8.64 8.87 -15.05
C PHE A 37 8.82 7.37 -15.15
N ILE A 38 9.81 6.90 -15.91
CA ILE A 38 10.07 5.47 -16.10
C ILE A 38 10.45 4.82 -14.77
N ASN A 39 11.29 5.46 -13.96
CA ASN A 39 11.67 4.95 -12.64
C ASN A 39 10.47 4.91 -11.68
N GLY A 40 9.70 5.99 -11.61
CA GLY A 40 8.48 6.07 -10.80
C GLY A 40 7.48 4.99 -11.20
N PHE A 41 7.18 4.86 -12.49
CA PHE A 41 6.27 3.87 -13.03
C PHE A 41 6.72 2.44 -12.71
N LYS A 42 8.01 2.11 -12.92
CA LYS A 42 8.57 0.80 -12.57
C LYS A 42 8.42 0.50 -11.09
N ASN A 43 8.76 1.45 -10.21
CA ASN A 43 8.65 1.28 -8.76
C ASN A 43 7.18 1.13 -8.34
N THR A 44 6.26 1.93 -8.88
CA THR A 44 4.82 1.80 -8.59
C THR A 44 4.28 0.45 -9.05
N MET A 45 4.67 -0.02 -10.24
CA MET A 45 4.23 -1.31 -10.74
C MET A 45 4.80 -2.46 -9.90
N LEU A 46 6.07 -2.41 -9.53
CA LEU A 46 6.68 -3.38 -8.63
C LEU A 46 6.01 -3.39 -7.25
N PHE A 47 5.74 -2.20 -6.69
CA PHE A 47 5.00 -2.05 -5.45
C PHE A 47 3.62 -2.69 -5.54
N ALA A 48 2.86 -2.43 -6.61
CA ALA A 48 1.54 -2.99 -6.81
C ALA A 48 1.60 -4.53 -6.94
N LEU A 49 2.53 -5.04 -7.75
CA LEU A 49 2.72 -6.49 -7.94
C LEU A 49 3.09 -7.23 -6.64
N LEU A 50 3.83 -6.59 -5.74
CA LEU A 50 4.19 -7.18 -4.45
C LEU A 50 3.09 -7.02 -3.40
N SER A 51 2.53 -5.82 -3.27
CA SER A 51 1.57 -5.50 -2.21
C SER A 51 0.18 -6.07 -2.48
N VAL A 52 -0.34 -5.95 -3.71
CA VAL A 52 -1.73 -6.31 -4.01
C VAL A 52 -2.05 -7.78 -3.73
N PRO A 53 -1.25 -8.77 -4.17
CA PRO A 53 -1.51 -10.17 -3.86
C PRO A 53 -1.52 -10.42 -2.35
N LEU A 54 -0.59 -9.81 -1.61
CA LEU A 54 -0.51 -9.95 -0.15
C LEU A 54 -1.70 -9.29 0.55
N CYS A 55 -2.15 -8.13 0.07
CA CYS A 55 -3.34 -7.44 0.56
C CYS A 55 -4.65 -8.20 0.27
N ILE A 56 -4.63 -9.20 -0.62
CA ILE A 56 -5.77 -10.09 -0.88
C ILE A 56 -5.65 -11.36 -0.04
N VAL A 57 -4.51 -12.06 -0.16
CA VAL A 57 -4.31 -13.38 0.46
C VAL A 57 -4.34 -13.31 1.98
N ILE A 58 -3.69 -12.31 2.59
CA ILE A 58 -3.62 -12.21 4.06
C ILE A 58 -5.01 -11.95 4.66
N PRO A 59 -5.78 -10.93 4.22
CA PRO A 59 -7.11 -10.69 4.78
C PRO A 59 -8.11 -11.79 4.45
N LEU A 60 -7.98 -12.45 3.29
CA LEU A 60 -8.81 -13.60 2.96
C LEU A 60 -8.54 -14.79 3.88
N GLY A 61 -7.26 -15.09 4.17
CA GLY A 61 -6.88 -16.12 5.12
C GLY A 61 -7.37 -15.82 6.54
N LEU A 62 -7.26 -14.56 6.97
CA LEU A 62 -7.82 -14.09 8.24
C LEU A 62 -9.36 -14.20 8.27
N ALA A 63 -10.03 -13.86 7.17
CA ALA A 63 -11.48 -13.97 7.05
C ALA A 63 -11.94 -15.43 7.19
N ALA A 64 -11.28 -16.35 6.48
CA ALA A 64 -11.55 -17.79 6.56
C ALA A 64 -11.32 -18.33 7.97
N ALA A 65 -10.25 -17.89 8.65
CA ALA A 65 -9.99 -18.27 10.04
C ALA A 65 -11.09 -17.75 11.01
N LEU A 66 -11.62 -16.56 10.77
CA LEU A 66 -12.73 -16.01 11.55
C LEU A 66 -14.08 -16.67 11.23
N SER A 67 -14.27 -17.16 10.00
CA SER A 67 -15.48 -17.91 9.60
C SER A 67 -15.68 -19.20 10.40
N ALA A 68 -14.60 -19.79 10.95
CA ALA A 68 -14.67 -20.91 11.88
C ALA A 68 -15.28 -20.55 13.26
N LYS A 69 -15.65 -19.28 13.48
CA LYS A 69 -16.27 -18.74 14.71
C LYS A 69 -15.48 -19.10 15.99
N PRO A 70 -14.18 -18.74 16.09
CA PRO A 70 -13.41 -18.94 17.32
C PRO A 70 -14.04 -18.20 18.51
N ARG A 71 -13.73 -18.64 19.73
CA ARG A 71 -14.34 -18.16 21.00
C ARG A 71 -14.25 -16.63 21.21
N LEU A 72 -13.36 -15.94 20.49
CA LEU A 72 -13.17 -14.49 20.52
C LEU A 72 -13.24 -13.83 19.11
N ALA A 73 -13.98 -14.41 18.16
CA ALA A 73 -14.04 -13.94 16.78
C ALA A 73 -14.30 -12.44 16.63
N ARG A 74 -15.27 -11.89 17.38
CA ARG A 74 -15.60 -10.44 17.35
C ARG A 74 -14.46 -9.57 17.87
N PHE A 75 -13.73 -10.03 18.88
CA PHE A 75 -12.60 -9.29 19.44
C PHE A 75 -11.44 -9.21 18.45
N PHE A 76 -11.10 -10.35 17.82
CA PHE A 76 -10.09 -10.39 16.75
C PHE A 76 -10.49 -9.53 15.56
N GLN A 77 -11.76 -9.58 15.15
CA GLN A 77 -12.28 -8.73 14.07
C GLN A 77 -12.09 -7.24 14.39
N SER A 78 -12.42 -6.80 15.61
CA SER A 78 -12.24 -5.40 16.03
C SER A 78 -10.76 -4.96 16.01
N ILE A 79 -9.85 -5.79 16.52
CA ILE A 79 -8.41 -5.47 16.52
C ILE A 79 -7.86 -5.41 15.10
N LEU A 80 -8.23 -6.37 14.25
CA LEU A 80 -7.76 -6.43 12.86
C LEU A 80 -8.33 -5.30 12.01
N TYR A 81 -9.48 -4.74 12.38
CA TYR A 81 -10.09 -3.57 11.74
C TYR A 81 -9.53 -2.23 12.24
N LEU A 82 -8.99 -2.19 13.47
CA LEU A 82 -8.47 -0.96 14.07
C LEU A 82 -7.51 -0.15 13.16
N PRO A 83 -6.57 -0.77 12.41
CA PRO A 83 -5.63 -0.04 11.56
C PRO A 83 -6.29 0.84 10.50
N THR A 84 -7.44 0.43 9.96
CA THR A 84 -8.09 1.12 8.84
C THR A 84 -8.82 2.38 9.26
N LEU A 85 -8.99 2.58 10.57
CA LEU A 85 -9.61 3.78 11.13
C LEU A 85 -8.65 4.97 11.19
N PHE A 86 -7.35 4.73 11.10
CA PHE A 86 -6.35 5.80 11.14
C PHE A 86 -6.24 6.49 9.78
N ALA A 87 -6.11 7.82 9.80
CA ALA A 87 -5.78 8.59 8.60
C ALA A 87 -4.40 8.19 8.08
N ILE A 88 -4.24 8.10 6.76
CA ILE A 88 -2.97 7.66 6.14
C ILE A 88 -1.79 8.54 6.56
N SER A 89 -2.00 9.84 6.75
CA SER A 89 -0.97 10.76 7.27
C SER A 89 -0.51 10.38 8.68
N ALA A 90 -1.45 10.02 9.57
CA ALA A 90 -1.13 9.57 10.92
C ALA A 90 -0.38 8.22 10.90
N VAL A 91 -0.80 7.29 10.05
CA VAL A 91 -0.12 6.00 9.86
C VAL A 91 1.34 6.22 9.46
N MET A 92 1.61 7.11 8.49
CA MET A 92 2.97 7.41 8.04
C MET A 92 3.84 8.04 9.13
N ILE A 93 3.27 8.92 9.97
CA ILE A 93 4.01 9.53 11.08
C ILE A 93 4.33 8.49 12.15
N ILE A 94 3.34 7.67 12.54
CA ILE A 94 3.51 6.64 13.58
C ILE A 94 4.54 5.62 13.13
N TRP A 95 4.40 5.06 11.93
CA TRP A 95 5.35 4.06 11.43
C TRP A 95 6.72 4.66 11.12
N GLY A 96 6.79 5.91 10.66
CA GLY A 96 8.05 6.64 10.52
C GLY A 96 8.79 6.80 11.86
N PHE A 97 8.06 7.06 12.94
CA PHE A 97 8.63 7.07 14.29
C PHE A 97 9.05 5.67 14.73
N LEU A 98 8.17 4.68 14.61
CA LEU A 98 8.43 3.31 15.07
C LEU A 98 9.66 2.68 14.40
N LEU A 99 9.83 2.92 13.09
CA LEU A 99 10.90 2.37 12.26
C LEU A 99 12.17 3.25 12.24
N SER A 100 12.19 4.36 12.97
CA SER A 100 13.34 5.26 13.03
C SER A 100 14.57 4.57 13.63
N LEU A 101 15.72 4.68 12.97
CA LEU A 101 16.98 4.14 13.49
C LEU A 101 17.47 4.90 14.74
N SER A 102 17.12 6.18 14.86
CA SER A 102 17.67 7.06 15.91
C SER A 102 16.91 6.97 17.24
N PHE A 103 15.60 6.74 17.19
CA PHE A 103 14.71 6.80 18.37
C PHE A 103 13.54 5.82 18.28
N GLY A 104 13.51 4.95 17.28
CA GLY A 104 12.40 4.02 17.07
C GLY A 104 12.48 2.81 18.01
N PRO A 105 11.40 2.46 18.71
CA PRO A 105 11.38 1.32 19.63
C PRO A 105 11.59 -0.03 18.91
N ILE A 106 11.32 -0.12 17.60
CA ILE A 106 11.54 -1.36 16.84
C ILE A 106 13.03 -1.73 16.81
N LYS A 107 13.93 -0.76 16.73
CA LYS A 107 15.37 -1.01 16.82
C LYS A 107 15.72 -1.64 18.17
N GLU A 108 15.28 -1.03 19.27
CA GLU A 108 15.63 -1.48 20.62
C GLU A 108 15.05 -2.86 20.93
N LEU A 109 13.85 -3.14 20.42
CA LEU A 109 13.16 -4.41 20.67
C LEU A 109 13.74 -5.58 19.89
N PHE A 110 14.17 -5.35 18.65
CA PHE A 110 14.59 -6.42 17.72
C PHE A 110 16.08 -6.39 17.34
N GLY A 111 16.85 -5.39 17.80
CA GLY A 111 18.28 -5.26 17.52
C GLY A 111 18.62 -4.85 16.09
N PHE A 112 17.72 -4.14 15.39
CA PHE A 112 17.97 -3.70 14.02
C PHE A 112 18.88 -2.46 13.96
N ASP A 113 20.13 -2.64 13.57
CA ASP A 113 21.08 -1.53 13.34
C ASP A 113 21.05 -0.97 11.90
N VAL A 114 20.00 -1.28 11.13
CA VAL A 114 19.83 -0.84 9.73
C VAL A 114 18.73 0.20 9.63
N HIS A 115 18.93 1.20 8.77
CA HIS A 115 17.92 2.23 8.50
C HIS A 115 16.74 1.64 7.70
N LEU A 116 15.75 1.10 8.40
CA LEU A 116 14.64 0.31 7.85
C LEU A 116 13.83 1.04 6.75
N THR A 117 13.79 2.36 6.76
CA THR A 117 13.02 3.17 5.80
C THR A 117 13.83 3.70 4.62
N GLY A 118 15.15 3.50 4.60
CA GLY A 118 16.07 4.17 3.66
C GLY A 118 17.17 3.27 3.10
N THR A 119 17.36 2.07 3.66
CA THR A 119 18.30 1.08 3.14
C THR A 119 17.54 -0.03 2.41
N GLN A 120 17.98 -0.37 1.20
CA GLN A 120 17.43 -1.52 0.48
C GLN A 120 18.04 -2.84 1.00
N PRO A 121 17.26 -3.94 1.08
CA PRO A 121 15.86 -4.11 0.69
C PRO A 121 14.85 -3.74 1.81
N TRP A 122 15.31 -3.32 2.98
CA TRP A 122 14.48 -3.08 4.16
C TRP A 122 13.40 -2.01 3.93
N ALA A 123 13.71 -0.96 3.16
CA ALA A 123 12.74 0.06 2.79
C ALA A 123 11.53 -0.52 2.04
N TRP A 124 11.76 -1.48 1.12
CA TRP A 124 10.69 -2.19 0.43
C TRP A 124 9.86 -3.06 1.38
N LEU A 125 10.53 -3.80 2.27
CA LEU A 125 9.84 -4.62 3.26
C LEU A 125 8.98 -3.76 4.20
N ALA A 126 9.50 -2.63 4.67
CA ALA A 126 8.81 -1.70 5.54
C ALA A 126 7.56 -1.12 4.87
N ILE A 127 7.68 -0.55 3.66
CA ILE A 127 6.53 0.06 2.99
C ILE A 127 5.46 -0.98 2.63
N VAL A 128 5.84 -2.19 2.20
CA VAL A 128 4.89 -3.26 1.89
C VAL A 128 4.21 -3.78 3.16
N ALA A 129 4.96 -4.03 4.23
CA ALA A 129 4.40 -4.51 5.50
C ALA A 129 3.42 -3.50 6.12
N VAL A 130 3.78 -2.21 6.16
CA VAL A 130 2.89 -1.16 6.63
C VAL A 130 1.64 -1.10 5.76
N THR A 131 1.79 -1.18 4.43
CA THR A 131 0.67 -1.17 3.48
C THR A 131 -0.31 -2.31 3.75
N ILE A 132 0.17 -3.53 3.91
CA ILE A 132 -0.66 -4.68 4.24
C ILE A 132 -1.36 -4.44 5.58
N TRP A 133 -0.63 -3.98 6.60
CA TRP A 133 -1.18 -3.78 7.94
C TRP A 133 -2.36 -2.79 7.97
N TRP A 134 -2.25 -1.63 7.30
CA TRP A 134 -3.33 -0.64 7.35
C TRP A 134 -4.48 -0.94 6.37
N THR A 135 -4.25 -1.74 5.33
CA THR A 135 -5.31 -2.12 4.37
C THR A 135 -6.03 -3.42 4.75
N ALA A 136 -5.39 -4.29 5.53
CA ALA A 136 -5.90 -5.63 5.83
C ALA A 136 -7.27 -5.61 6.51
N GLY A 137 -7.52 -4.69 7.43
CA GLY A 137 -8.78 -4.65 8.18
C GLY A 137 -10.01 -4.37 7.32
N GLY A 138 -9.89 -3.50 6.31
CA GLY A 138 -10.99 -3.16 5.41
C GLY A 138 -11.34 -4.34 4.50
N ASN A 139 -10.31 -4.94 3.90
CA ASN A 139 -10.44 -6.13 3.07
C ASN A 139 -11.01 -7.32 3.87
N LEU A 140 -10.58 -7.49 5.14
CA LEU A 140 -11.07 -8.52 6.04
C LEU A 140 -12.59 -8.46 6.24
N ILE A 141 -13.16 -7.26 6.45
CA ILE A 141 -14.61 -7.12 6.63
C ILE A 141 -15.35 -7.50 5.36
N ILE A 142 -14.87 -7.04 4.20
CA ILE A 142 -15.47 -7.35 2.91
C ILE A 142 -15.45 -8.86 2.67
N TYR A 143 -14.31 -9.52 2.91
CA TYR A 143 -14.19 -10.96 2.72
C TYR A 143 -14.98 -11.77 3.74
N THR A 144 -15.05 -11.34 4.99
CA THR A 144 -15.88 -12.01 6.02
C THR A 144 -17.36 -11.94 5.64
N ALA A 145 -17.82 -10.79 5.14
CA ALA A 145 -19.18 -10.63 4.65
C ALA A 145 -19.45 -11.50 3.41
N ALA A 146 -18.51 -11.56 2.47
CA ALA A 146 -18.61 -12.40 1.28
C ALA A 146 -18.67 -13.89 1.64
N LEU A 147 -17.76 -14.37 2.50
CA LEU A 147 -17.71 -15.76 2.95
C LEU A 147 -18.97 -16.15 3.74
N SER A 148 -19.55 -15.23 4.50
CA SER A 148 -20.80 -15.48 5.24
C SER A 148 -22.03 -15.63 4.33
N ASN A 149 -21.97 -15.12 3.09
CA ASN A 149 -23.05 -15.26 2.10
C ASN A 149 -22.95 -16.53 1.25
N VAL A 150 -21.84 -17.28 1.31
CA VAL A 150 -21.70 -18.55 0.58
C VAL A 150 -22.65 -19.57 1.21
N SER A 151 -23.53 -20.18 0.41
CA SER A 151 -24.51 -21.15 0.92
C SER A 151 -23.80 -22.40 1.46
N ARG A 152 -24.33 -22.93 2.56
CA ARG A 152 -23.77 -24.12 3.20
C ARG A 152 -23.84 -25.35 2.29
N GLU A 153 -24.88 -25.43 1.46
CA GLU A 153 -25.06 -26.48 0.46
C GLU A 153 -23.92 -26.54 -0.57
N LEU A 154 -23.35 -25.40 -0.97
CA LEU A 154 -22.22 -25.36 -1.90
C LEU A 154 -20.92 -25.83 -1.25
N LEU A 155 -20.76 -25.61 0.06
CA LEU A 155 -19.62 -26.11 0.82
C LEU A 155 -19.74 -27.62 1.07
N GLU A 156 -20.95 -28.10 1.39
CA GLU A 156 -21.25 -29.52 1.58
C GLU A 156 -21.13 -30.33 0.28
N ALA A 157 -21.41 -29.74 -0.88
CA ALA A 157 -21.21 -30.39 -2.18
C ALA A 157 -19.73 -30.47 -2.63
N ALA A 158 -18.83 -29.78 -1.94
CA ALA A 158 -17.40 -29.77 -2.22
C ALA A 158 -16.59 -30.72 -1.32
N GLU A 159 -17.20 -31.24 -0.24
CA GLU A 159 -16.69 -32.37 0.56
C GLU A 159 -16.93 -33.71 -0.15
#